data_AF-D8M7W1-F1
#
_entry.id   AF-D8M7W1-F1
#
_cell.length_a   1.000
_cell.length_b   1.000
_cell.length_c   1.000
_cell.angle_alpha   90.00
_cell.angle_beta   90.00
_cell.angle_gamma   90.00
#
_symmetry.space_group_name_H-M   'P 1'
#
loop_
_entity.id
_entity.type
_entity.pdbx_description
1 polymer ?
#
loop_
_entity_poly.entity_id
_entity_poly.type
_entity_poly.pdbx_seq_one_letter_code
_entity_poly.pdbx_strand_id
1 'polypeptide(L)'
;MNFMNGVLIVLGLVVLGFTVYLNKVDNIPPVLSSLSVLMGVGYLIGGLLVVFGIIGICASYGGCLLYLYSILITILSIICVVATVAIIVVTVGMKLKESGNSSIIDKVDNFTMSYVTNEANAESWKNMQNALKCCGYTGLEETGETCTADPKGPDCREFIFEQLEKYCLAATIVILIVTIFVIIINCASCARCKSDCKNQ
;
A
#
# COMPACT_ATOMS: atom_id res chain seq x y z
N MET A 1 -22.28 -14.75 -6.71
CA MET A 1 -21.93 -13.35 -7.06
C MET A 1 -22.11 -12.41 -5.87
N ASN A 2 -23.30 -12.34 -5.24
CA ASN A 2 -23.55 -11.49 -4.06
C ASN A 2 -22.57 -11.72 -2.90
N PHE A 3 -22.32 -12.97 -2.53
CA PHE A 3 -21.38 -13.31 -1.46
C PHE A 3 -19.96 -12.78 -1.76
N MET A 4 -19.43 -13.01 -2.96
CA MET A 4 -18.08 -12.57 -3.33
C MET A 4 -17.96 -11.05 -3.42
N ASN A 5 -19.01 -10.36 -3.88
CA ASN A 5 -19.04 -8.91 -3.90
C ASN A 5 -19.19 -8.32 -2.49
N GLY A 6 -19.86 -9.03 -1.57
CA GLY A 6 -19.82 -8.73 -0.15
C GLY A 6 -18.41 -8.83 0.45
N VAL A 7 -17.66 -9.87 0.08
CA VAL A 7 -16.24 -10.00 0.49
C VAL A 7 -15.40 -8.85 -0.08
N LEU A 8 -15.64 -8.42 -1.32
CA LEU A 8 -14.94 -7.27 -1.92
C LEU A 8 -15.16 -5.97 -1.12
N ILE A 9 -16.38 -5.74 -0.63
CA ILE A 9 -16.71 -4.60 0.23
C ILE A 9 -15.93 -4.69 1.55
N VAL A 10 -15.92 -5.86 2.19
CA VAL A 10 -15.18 -6.07 3.45
C VAL A 10 -13.69 -5.81 3.24
N LEU A 11 -13.10 -6.33 2.15
CA LEU A 11 -11.70 -6.06 1.81
C LEU A 11 -11.43 -4.57 1.58
N GLY A 12 -12.31 -3.89 0.86
CA GLY A 12 -12.22 -2.44 0.66
C GLY A 12 -12.26 -1.66 1.97
N LEU A 13 -13.16 -2.01 2.90
CA LEU A 13 -13.24 -1.41 4.23
C LEU A 13 -12.01 -1.69 5.09
N VAL A 14 -11.43 -2.90 4.99
CA VAL A 14 -10.17 -3.23 5.67
C VAL A 14 -9.02 -2.37 5.14
N VAL A 15 -8.92 -2.19 3.82
CA VAL A 15 -7.89 -1.33 3.20
C VAL A 15 -8.07 0.12 3.63
N LEU A 16 -9.31 0.63 3.65
CA LEU A 16 -9.60 1.98 4.14
C LEU A 16 -9.24 2.14 5.62
N GLY A 17 -9.65 1.18 6.47
CA GLY A 17 -9.35 1.19 7.90
C GLY A 17 -7.84 1.15 8.17
N PHE A 18 -7.09 0.33 7.42
CA PHE A 18 -5.63 0.29 7.51
C PHE A 18 -4.98 1.60 7.06
N THR A 19 -5.51 2.23 5.99
CA THR A 19 -5.01 3.53 5.51
C THR A 19 -5.23 4.64 6.53
N VAL A 20 -6.40 4.68 7.19
CA VAL A 20 -6.70 5.62 8.28
C VAL A 20 -5.82 5.35 9.50
N TYR A 21 -5.59 4.08 9.83
CA TYR A 21 -4.72 3.70 10.94
C TYR A 21 -3.28 4.20 10.69
N LEU A 22 -2.73 3.95 9.50
CA LEU A 22 -1.41 4.44 9.14
C LEU A 22 -1.34 5.98 9.23
N ASN A 23 -2.38 6.70 8.80
CA ASN A 23 -2.38 8.17 8.89
C ASN A 23 -2.22 8.72 10.32
N LYS A 24 -2.61 7.96 11.34
CA LYS A 24 -2.54 8.39 12.75
C LYS A 24 -1.29 7.93 13.49
N VAL A 25 -0.43 7.12 12.88
CA VAL A 25 0.75 6.57 13.54
C VAL A 25 1.98 7.41 13.21
N ASP A 26 2.59 8.01 14.23
CA ASP A 26 3.76 8.91 14.10
C ASP A 26 5.08 8.18 13.80
N ASN A 27 5.06 6.84 13.77
CA ASN A 27 6.25 5.99 13.65
C ASN A 27 6.47 5.47 12.22
N ILE A 28 5.86 6.12 11.22
CA ILE A 28 5.94 5.67 9.84
C ILE A 28 7.22 6.24 9.21
N PRO A 29 8.02 5.42 8.52
CA PRO A 29 9.25 5.89 7.90
C PRO A 29 8.94 6.98 6.85
N PRO A 30 9.85 7.95 6.65
CA PRO A 30 9.56 9.16 5.89
C PRO A 30 9.27 8.88 4.41
N VAL A 31 9.86 7.82 3.84
CA VAL A 31 9.50 7.29 2.51
C VAL A 31 8.03 6.92 2.39
N LEU A 32 7.43 6.35 3.45
CA LEU A 32 6.01 6.00 3.48
C LEU A 32 5.14 7.23 3.81
N SER A 33 5.61 8.11 4.70
CA SER A 33 4.87 9.31 5.12
C SER A 33 4.78 10.37 4.02
N SER A 34 5.85 10.59 3.25
CA SER A 34 5.86 11.57 2.16
C SER A 34 5.37 10.99 0.84
N LEU A 35 5.10 9.68 0.77
CA LEU A 35 4.14 9.13 -0.19
C LEU A 35 2.71 9.49 0.28
N SER A 36 2.39 10.79 0.30
CA SER A 36 1.00 11.27 0.31
C SER A 36 0.19 10.63 -0.83
N VAL A 37 0.89 10.23 -1.90
CA VAL A 37 0.39 9.37 -2.98
C VAL A 37 -0.01 7.98 -2.48
N LEU A 38 0.72 7.29 -1.60
CA LEU A 38 0.31 5.97 -1.09
C LEU A 38 -0.94 6.07 -0.22
N MET A 39 -1.05 7.13 0.59
CA MET A 39 -2.26 7.40 1.37
C MET A 39 -3.45 7.70 0.44
N GLY A 40 -3.28 8.60 -0.53
CA GLY A 40 -4.30 8.90 -1.53
C GLY A 40 -4.69 7.66 -2.35
N VAL A 41 -3.71 6.85 -2.76
CA VAL A 41 -3.92 5.59 -3.49
C VAL A 41 -4.62 4.56 -2.61
N GLY A 42 -4.29 4.46 -1.32
CA GLY A 42 -4.97 3.58 -0.37
C GLY A 42 -6.45 3.95 -0.20
N TYR A 43 -6.75 5.23 -0.04
CA TYR A 43 -8.13 5.74 0.00
C TYR A 43 -8.88 5.49 -1.32
N LEU A 44 -8.23 5.74 -2.46
CA LEU A 44 -8.82 5.53 -3.78
C LEU A 44 -9.09 4.05 -4.05
N ILE A 45 -8.11 3.18 -3.82
CA ILE A 45 -8.26 1.73 -4.03
C ILE A 45 -9.33 1.17 -3.09
N GLY A 46 -9.25 1.49 -1.79
CA GLY A 46 -10.23 1.03 -0.82
C GLY A 46 -11.65 1.50 -1.15
N GLY A 47 -11.81 2.77 -1.52
CA GLY A 47 -13.08 3.34 -1.94
C GLY A 47 -13.63 2.71 -3.21
N LEU A 48 -12.79 2.53 -4.24
CA LEU A 48 -13.18 1.87 -5.49
C LEU A 48 -13.63 0.43 -5.24
N LEU A 49 -12.94 -0.34 -4.40
CA LEU A 49 -13.34 -1.71 -4.07
C LEU A 49 -14.74 -1.77 -3.44
N VAL A 50 -15.05 -0.85 -2.53
CA VAL A 50 -16.39 -0.75 -1.92
C VAL A 50 -17.45 -0.39 -2.97
N VAL A 51 -17.20 0.63 -3.78
CA VAL A 51 -18.13 1.06 -4.84
C VAL A 51 -18.38 -0.07 -5.84
N PHE A 52 -17.32 -0.74 -6.32
CA PHE A 52 -17.45 -1.89 -7.21
C PHE A 52 -18.16 -3.08 -6.56
N GLY A 53 -17.95 -3.31 -5.26
CA GLY A 53 -18.69 -4.31 -4.52
C GLY A 53 -20.19 -4.04 -4.49
N ILE A 54 -20.59 -2.79 -4.23
CA ILE A 54 -22.01 -2.38 -4.23
C ILE A 54 -22.61 -2.52 -5.63
N ILE A 55 -21.94 -2.00 -6.66
CA ILE A 55 -22.38 -2.14 -8.05
C ILE A 55 -22.51 -3.62 -8.41
N GLY A 56 -21.58 -4.47 -7.97
CA GLY A 56 -21.62 -5.91 -8.22
C GLY A 56 -22.79 -6.64 -7.55
N ILE A 57 -23.26 -6.17 -6.40
CA ILE A 57 -24.48 -6.71 -5.76
C ILE A 57 -25.70 -6.31 -6.61
N CYS A 58 -25.76 -5.06 -7.07
CA CYS A 58 -26.83 -4.59 -7.96
C CYS A 58 -26.81 -5.27 -9.34
N ALA A 59 -25.62 -5.55 -9.88
CA ALA A 59 -25.42 -6.24 -11.16
C ALA A 59 -25.96 -7.67 -11.14
N SER A 60 -26.08 -8.26 -9.96
CA SER A 60 -26.54 -9.62 -9.77
C SER A 60 -28.02 -9.82 -10.11
N TYR A 61 -28.80 -8.74 -10.23
CA TYR A 61 -30.19 -8.79 -10.68
C TYR A 61 -30.34 -8.88 -12.21
N GLY A 62 -29.23 -8.85 -12.96
CA GLY A 62 -29.17 -9.14 -14.40
C GLY A 62 -29.29 -7.91 -15.31
N GLY A 63 -29.43 -8.16 -16.62
CA GLY A 63 -29.61 -7.14 -17.65
C GLY A 63 -28.32 -6.41 -18.06
N CYS A 64 -28.46 -5.19 -18.58
CA CYS A 64 -27.34 -4.37 -19.08
C CYS A 64 -26.29 -4.05 -18.00
N LEU A 65 -26.70 -3.97 -16.74
CA LEU A 65 -25.83 -3.66 -15.61
C LEU A 65 -24.79 -4.77 -15.36
N LEU A 66 -25.12 -6.03 -15.68
CA LEU A 66 -24.20 -7.16 -15.59
C LEU A 66 -23.06 -7.05 -16.61
N TYR A 67 -23.38 -6.65 -17.85
CA TYR A 67 -22.39 -6.46 -18.91
C TYR A 67 -21.42 -5.31 -18.59
N LEU A 68 -21.95 -4.15 -18.16
CA LEU A 68 -21.13 -3.02 -17.71
C LEU A 68 -20.24 -3.40 -16.53
N TYR A 69 -20.79 -4.13 -15.55
CA TYR A 69 -20.02 -4.62 -14.42
C TYR A 69 -18.87 -5.55 -14.85
N SER A 70 -19.11 -6.45 -15.81
CA SER A 70 -18.10 -7.35 -16.35
C SER A 70 -16.93 -6.61 -17.01
N ILE A 71 -17.20 -5.51 -17.74
CA ILE A 71 -16.15 -4.68 -18.34
C ILE A 71 -15.33 -3.99 -17.24
N LEU A 72 -16.01 -3.36 -16.29
CA LEU A 72 -15.36 -2.60 -15.22
C LEU A 72 -14.48 -3.48 -14.34
N ILE A 73 -14.96 -4.67 -13.95
CA ILE A 73 -14.16 -5.60 -13.13
C ILE A 73 -12.98 -6.16 -13.92
N THR A 74 -13.10 -6.30 -15.25
CA THR A 74 -11.97 -6.68 -16.11
C THR A 74 -10.88 -5.61 -16.08
N ILE A 75 -11.25 -4.33 -16.26
CA ILE A 75 -10.30 -3.21 -16.18
C ILE A 75 -9.64 -3.17 -14.80
N LEU A 76 -10.42 -3.30 -13.72
CA LEU A 76 -9.90 -3.32 -12.36
C LEU A 76 -8.92 -4.49 -12.16
N SER A 77 -9.21 -5.66 -12.71
CA SER A 77 -8.33 -6.83 -12.60
C SER A 77 -6.96 -6.59 -13.24
N ILE A 78 -6.91 -5.91 -14.38
CA ILE A 78 -5.64 -5.56 -15.04
C ILE A 78 -4.83 -4.60 -14.18
N ILE A 79 -5.48 -3.56 -13.63
CA ILE A 79 -4.83 -2.58 -12.75
C ILE A 79 -4.27 -3.28 -11.49
N CYS A 80 -5.05 -4.16 -10.86
CA CYS A 80 -4.62 -4.92 -9.69
C CYS A 80 -3.41 -5.83 -9.98
N VAL A 81 -3.38 -6.50 -11.14
CA VAL A 81 -2.23 -7.33 -11.55
C VAL A 81 -0.98 -6.46 -11.73
N VAL A 82 -1.08 -5.33 -12.44
CA VAL A 82 0.06 -4.42 -12.64
C VAL A 82 0.58 -3.88 -11.30
N ALA A 83 -0.32 -3.46 -10.40
CA ALA A 83 0.05 -3.00 -9.07
C ALA A 83 0.73 -4.09 -8.23
N THR A 84 0.24 -5.33 -8.32
CA THR A 84 0.82 -6.48 -7.62
C THR A 84 2.23 -6.78 -8.12
N VAL A 85 2.45 -6.78 -9.43
CA VAL A 85 3.80 -6.99 -10.00
C VAL A 85 4.75 -5.87 -9.56
N ALA A 86 4.30 -4.61 -9.61
CA ALA A 86 5.12 -3.48 -9.20
C ALA A 86 5.56 -3.57 -7.72
N ILE A 87 4.63 -3.90 -6.80
CA ILE A 87 4.98 -4.00 -5.38
C ILE A 87 5.87 -5.21 -5.08
N ILE A 88 5.71 -6.31 -5.82
CA ILE A 88 6.59 -7.48 -5.69
C ILE A 88 8.02 -7.11 -6.11
N VAL A 89 8.18 -6.39 -7.22
CA VAL A 89 9.51 -5.93 -7.66
C VAL A 89 10.16 -5.02 -6.61
N VAL A 90 9.39 -4.09 -6.03
CA VAL A 90 9.88 -3.23 -4.94
C VAL A 90 10.29 -4.06 -3.72
N THR A 91 9.44 -5.00 -3.29
CA THR A 91 9.68 -5.81 -2.09
C THR A 91 10.88 -6.75 -2.27
N VAL A 92 11.02 -7.37 -3.44
CA VAL A 92 12.19 -8.20 -3.78
C VAL A 92 13.45 -7.33 -3.81
N GLY A 93 13.38 -6.14 -4.43
CA GLY A 93 14.50 -5.21 -4.47
C GLY A 93 14.93 -4.72 -3.09
N MET A 94 13.99 -4.53 -2.16
CA MET A 94 14.27 -4.22 -0.75
C MET A 94 14.96 -5.37 -0.02
N LYS A 95 14.58 -6.63 -0.30
CA LYS A 95 15.21 -7.82 0.30
C LYS A 95 16.61 -8.11 -0.26
N LEU A 96 16.88 -7.73 -1.50
CA LEU A 96 18.20 -7.88 -2.13
C LEU A 96 19.21 -6.82 -1.65
N LYS A 97 18.95 -6.15 -0.52
CA LYS A 97 19.82 -5.15 0.10
C LYS A 97 21.27 -5.60 0.29
N GLU A 98 21.49 -6.89 0.58
CA GLU A 98 22.83 -7.45 0.74
C GLU A 98 23.64 -7.55 -0.57
N SER A 99 23.00 -7.57 -1.75
CA SER A 99 23.74 -7.68 -3.02
C SER A 99 24.29 -6.35 -3.53
N GLY A 100 24.18 -5.26 -2.76
CA GLY A 100 24.90 -3.99 -2.97
C GLY A 100 24.53 -3.18 -4.22
N ASN A 101 23.45 -3.53 -4.93
CA ASN A 101 23.18 -2.97 -6.28
C ASN A 101 21.70 -2.64 -6.55
N SER A 102 20.86 -2.56 -5.52
CA SER A 102 19.44 -2.25 -5.72
C SER A 102 19.24 -0.74 -5.80
N SER A 103 18.95 -0.23 -7.00
CA SER A 103 18.55 1.16 -7.27
C SER A 103 17.38 1.68 -6.41
N ILE A 104 16.66 0.79 -5.73
CA ILE A 104 15.60 1.10 -4.77
C ILE A 104 16.18 1.64 -3.46
N ILE A 105 17.32 1.12 -2.98
CA ILE A 105 17.98 1.60 -1.76
C ILE A 105 18.48 3.01 -1.97
N ASP A 106 19.15 3.28 -3.08
CA ASP A 106 19.63 4.63 -3.40
C ASP A 106 18.47 5.62 -3.49
N LYS A 107 17.32 5.20 -4.03
CA LYS A 107 16.12 6.04 -4.06
C LYS A 107 15.57 6.31 -2.66
N VAL A 108 15.53 5.29 -1.79
CA VAL A 108 15.09 5.42 -0.40
C VAL A 108 16.04 6.32 0.39
N ASP A 109 17.36 6.15 0.22
CA ASP A 109 18.40 6.95 0.86
C ASP A 109 18.31 8.41 0.40
N ASN A 110 18.35 8.68 -0.92
CA ASN A 110 18.25 10.05 -1.46
C ASN A 110 16.96 10.75 -1.02
N PHE A 111 15.85 10.02 -1.01
CA PHE A 111 14.57 10.58 -0.59
C PHE A 111 14.57 10.90 0.91
N THR A 112 15.05 9.98 1.74
CA THR A 112 15.10 10.18 3.19
C THR A 112 16.02 11.34 3.52
N MET A 113 17.19 11.42 2.88
CA MET A 113 18.10 12.57 3.02
C MET A 113 17.43 13.90 2.64
N SER A 114 16.68 13.94 1.53
CA SER A 114 15.93 15.14 1.13
C SER A 114 14.77 15.47 2.09
N TYR A 115 14.19 14.46 2.74
CA TYR A 115 13.11 14.65 3.71
C TYR A 115 13.65 15.26 5.00
N VAL A 116 14.75 14.72 5.54
CA VAL A 116 15.30 15.14 6.85
C VAL A 116 15.94 16.51 6.79
N THR A 117 16.58 16.86 5.67
CA THR A 117 17.22 18.18 5.48
C THR A 117 16.21 19.31 5.20
N ASN A 118 14.93 18.98 5.01
CA ASN A 118 13.89 19.98 4.81
C ASN A 118 13.37 20.48 6.16
N GLU A 119 13.55 21.78 6.43
CA GLU A 119 13.11 22.43 7.67
C GLU A 119 11.62 22.23 7.98
N ALA A 120 10.77 22.13 6.95
CA ALA A 120 9.34 21.88 7.13
C ALA A 120 9.04 20.52 7.79
N ASN A 121 9.98 19.58 7.73
CA ASN A 121 9.84 18.23 8.29
C ASN A 121 10.62 18.05 9.60
N ALA A 122 11.28 19.09 10.13
CA ALA A 122 12.17 18.99 11.28
C ALA A 122 11.46 18.44 12.54
N GLU A 123 10.21 18.87 12.78
CA GLU A 123 9.40 18.39 13.91
C GLU A 123 9.02 16.91 13.75
N SER A 124 8.54 16.52 12.55
CA SER A 124 8.21 15.12 12.23
C SER A 124 9.44 14.21 12.35
N TRP A 125 10.60 14.68 11.88
CA TRP A 125 11.85 13.96 11.99
C TRP A 125 12.32 13.78 13.44
N LYS A 126 12.18 14.81 14.28
CA LYS A 126 12.45 14.73 15.72
C LYS A 126 11.54 13.72 16.41
N ASN A 127 10.24 13.76 16.13
CA ASN A 127 9.25 12.83 16.72
C ASN A 127 9.57 11.38 16.33
N MET A 128 9.96 11.15 15.07
CA MET A 128 10.32 9.81 14.62
C MET A 128 11.59 9.28 15.29
N GLN A 129 12.64 10.09 15.43
CA GLN A 129 13.85 9.70 16.18
C GLN A 129 13.50 9.31 17.62
N ASN A 130 12.64 10.09 18.27
CA ASN A 130 12.18 9.82 19.64
C ASN A 130 11.38 8.53 19.77
N ALA A 131 10.55 8.23 18.76
CA ALA A 131 9.72 7.03 18.72
C ALA A 131 10.52 5.75 18.42
N LEU A 132 11.45 5.82 17.47
CA LEU A 132 12.30 4.70 17.07
C LEU A 132 13.54 4.56 17.99
N LYS A 133 13.76 5.50 18.91
CA LYS A 133 14.94 5.55 19.79
C LYS A 133 16.25 5.48 19.02
N CYS A 134 16.28 6.14 17.87
CA CYS A 134 17.45 6.26 17.00
C CYS A 134 17.91 7.72 16.93
N CYS A 135 19.05 7.96 16.30
CA CYS A 135 19.62 9.28 16.15
C CYS A 135 20.18 9.50 14.74
N GLY A 136 19.70 10.56 14.09
CA GLY A 136 20.18 11.00 12.78
C GLY A 136 19.97 10.00 11.64
N TYR A 137 20.26 10.44 10.43
CA TYR A 137 20.29 9.59 9.24
C TYR A 137 21.66 9.68 8.61
N THR A 138 22.47 8.64 8.72
CA THR A 138 23.88 8.66 8.30
C THR A 138 24.67 9.83 8.89
N GLY A 139 24.38 10.17 10.16
CA GLY A 139 24.99 11.31 10.88
C GLY A 139 24.44 12.70 10.53
N LEU A 140 23.33 12.79 9.78
CA LEU A 140 22.65 14.06 9.49
C LEU A 140 21.44 14.28 10.41
N GLU A 141 21.14 15.55 10.70
CA GLU A 141 19.90 16.01 11.36
C GLU A 141 19.61 15.33 12.72
N GLU A 142 20.54 15.45 13.66
CA GLU A 142 20.52 14.80 14.98
C GLU A 142 19.68 15.57 16.00
N THR A 143 18.38 15.66 15.75
CA THR A 143 17.46 16.53 16.51
C THR A 143 16.69 15.83 17.64
N GLY A 144 16.74 14.49 17.69
CA GLY A 144 16.04 13.67 18.69
C GLY A 144 16.65 13.74 20.10
N GLU A 145 15.86 13.43 21.13
CA GLU A 145 16.34 13.37 22.52
C GLU A 145 17.43 12.30 22.69
N THR A 146 17.28 11.17 21.99
CA THR A 146 18.27 10.09 21.92
C THR A 146 19.60 10.49 21.28
N CYS A 147 19.68 11.64 20.59
CA CYS A 147 20.92 12.19 20.07
C CYS A 147 21.75 12.93 21.12
N THR A 148 21.10 13.40 22.19
CA THR A 148 21.73 14.14 23.29
C THR A 148 22.10 13.25 24.48
N ALA A 149 21.69 11.98 24.45
CA ALA A 149 22.00 10.99 25.48
C ALA A 149 23.43 10.43 25.33
N ASP A 150 24.02 9.99 26.44
CA ASP A 150 25.30 9.26 26.48
C ASP A 150 25.07 7.83 27.04
N PRO A 151 25.26 6.76 26.25
CA PRO A 151 25.72 6.76 24.86
C PRO A 151 24.62 7.21 23.87
N LYS A 152 25.08 7.82 22.77
CA LYS A 152 24.22 8.29 21.68
C LYS A 152 23.45 7.13 21.04
N GLY A 153 22.19 7.39 20.67
CA GLY A 153 21.34 6.39 20.00
C GLY A 153 21.92 5.88 18.66
N PRO A 154 21.55 4.66 18.23
CA PRO A 154 21.98 4.09 16.97
C PRO A 154 21.40 4.85 15.76
N ASP A 155 22.01 4.69 14.58
CA ASP A 155 21.59 5.40 13.36
C ASP A 155 20.19 4.97 12.90
N CYS A 156 19.33 5.92 12.52
CA CYS A 156 17.95 5.61 12.13
C CYS A 156 17.83 4.86 10.81
N ARG A 157 18.87 4.82 9.98
CA ARG A 157 18.81 4.16 8.67
C ARG A 157 18.41 2.69 8.79
N GLU A 158 19.04 1.93 9.68
CA GLU A 158 18.75 0.51 9.82
C GLU A 158 17.28 0.27 10.22
N PHE A 159 16.79 1.01 11.21
CA PHE A 159 15.41 0.94 11.68
C PHE A 159 14.41 1.34 10.59
N ILE A 160 14.70 2.40 9.81
CA ILE A 160 13.83 2.84 8.70
C ILE A 160 13.74 1.74 7.64
N PHE A 161 14.85 1.10 7.28
CA PHE A 161 14.84 0.00 6.31
C PHE A 161 14.12 -1.24 6.84
N GLU A 162 14.28 -1.57 8.12
CA GLU A 162 13.58 -2.70 8.76
C GLU A 162 12.06 -2.48 8.77
N GLN A 163 11.62 -1.27 9.14
CA GLN A 163 10.19 -0.91 9.10
C GLN A 163 9.67 -0.91 7.66
N LEU A 164 10.42 -0.33 6.72
CA LEU A 164 10.02 -0.29 5.31
C LEU A 164 9.89 -1.71 4.73
N GLU A 165 10.79 -2.64 5.06
CA GLU A 165 10.67 -4.04 4.65
C GLU A 165 9.39 -4.68 5.21
N LYS A 166 9.11 -4.51 6.51
CA LYS A 166 7.90 -5.04 7.16
C LYS A 166 6.63 -4.51 6.51
N TYR A 167 6.55 -3.19 6.27
CA TYR A 167 5.39 -2.57 5.63
C TYR A 167 5.24 -2.97 4.15
N CYS A 168 6.33 -3.04 3.37
CA CYS A 168 6.30 -3.51 1.99
C CYS A 168 5.83 -4.97 1.89
N LEU A 169 6.28 -5.84 2.80
CA LEU A 169 5.84 -7.23 2.87
C LEU A 169 4.35 -7.32 3.22
N ALA A 170 3.90 -6.59 4.24
CA ALA A 170 2.48 -6.54 4.61
C ALA A 170 1.61 -6.02 3.45
N ALA A 171 2.02 -4.93 2.80
CA ALA A 171 1.32 -4.37 1.65
C ALA A 171 1.25 -5.35 0.47
N THR A 172 2.33 -6.11 0.22
CA THR A 172 2.38 -7.16 -0.80
C THR A 172 1.36 -8.27 -0.51
N ILE A 173 1.27 -8.73 0.74
CA ILE A 173 0.27 -9.73 1.14
C ILE A 173 -1.14 -9.21 0.91
N VAL A 174 -1.43 -7.98 1.37
CA VAL A 174 -2.76 -7.37 1.23
C VAL A 174 -3.17 -7.22 -0.24
N ILE A 175 -2.31 -6.65 -1.09
CA ILE A 175 -2.65 -6.45 -2.51
C ILE A 175 -2.77 -7.79 -3.23
N LEU A 176 -1.97 -8.80 -2.89
CA LEU A 176 -2.05 -10.12 -3.49
C LEU A 176 -3.39 -10.79 -3.17
N ILE A 177 -3.86 -10.69 -1.93
CA ILE A 177 -5.20 -11.17 -1.54
C ILE A 177 -6.27 -10.45 -2.35
N VAL A 178 -6.23 -9.11 -2.40
CA VAL A 178 -7.19 -8.30 -3.17
C VAL A 178 -7.20 -8.72 -4.64
N THR A 179 -6.04 -8.87 -5.27
CA THR A 179 -5.90 -9.27 -6.67
C THR A 179 -6.49 -10.65 -6.94
N ILE A 180 -6.24 -11.64 -6.07
CA ILE A 180 -6.84 -12.97 -6.20
C ILE A 180 -8.37 -12.88 -6.18
N PHE A 181 -8.95 -12.15 -5.23
CA PHE A 181 -10.39 -11.98 -5.14
C PHE A 181 -10.98 -11.27 -6.35
N VAL A 182 -10.33 -10.20 -6.83
CA VAL A 182 -10.75 -9.46 -8.03
C VAL A 182 -10.72 -10.37 -9.27
N ILE A 183 -9.70 -11.22 -9.42
CA ILE A 183 -9.62 -12.19 -10.52
C ILE A 183 -10.76 -13.21 -10.44
N ILE A 184 -11.02 -13.77 -9.25
CA ILE A 184 -12.13 -14.72 -9.04
C ILE A 184 -13.48 -14.08 -9.42
N ILE A 185 -13.71 -12.84 -8.99
CA ILE A 185 -14.93 -12.09 -9.31
C ILE A 185 -15.02 -11.82 -10.82
N ASN A 186 -13.89 -11.48 -11.46
CA ASN A 186 -13.85 -11.28 -12.91
C ASN A 186 -14.23 -12.57 -13.66
N CYS A 187 -13.61 -13.71 -13.31
CA CYS A 187 -13.94 -15.01 -13.90
C CYS A 187 -15.42 -15.37 -13.73
N ALA A 188 -15.98 -15.16 -12.54
CA ALA A 188 -17.38 -15.44 -12.26
C ALA A 188 -18.34 -14.51 -13.01
N SER A 189 -17.98 -13.24 -13.17
CA SER A 189 -18.77 -12.25 -13.92
C SER A 189 -18.83 -12.63 -15.40
N CYS A 190 -17.68 -12.98 -15.99
CA CYS A 190 -17.59 -13.47 -17.37
C CYS A 190 -18.38 -14.78 -17.58
N ALA A 191 -18.30 -15.72 -16.64
CA ALA A 191 -19.06 -16.97 -16.71
C ALA A 191 -20.57 -16.72 -16.70
N ARG A 192 -21.04 -15.77 -15.88
CA ARG A 192 -22.46 -15.40 -15.80
C ARG A 192 -22.96 -14.66 -17.04
N CYS A 193 -22.16 -13.74 -17.60
CA CYS A 193 -22.48 -13.12 -18.89
C CYS A 193 -22.65 -14.19 -19.99
N LYS A 194 -21.77 -15.20 -20.02
CA LYS A 194 -21.84 -16.28 -21.00
C LYS A 194 -23.08 -17.17 -20.84
N SER A 195 -23.53 -17.43 -19.60
CA SER A 195 -24.75 -18.21 -19.37
C SER A 195 -26.02 -17.46 -19.79
N ASP A 196 -26.09 -16.14 -19.52
CA ASP A 196 -27.25 -15.33 -19.91
C ASP A 196 -27.39 -15.24 -21.44
N CYS A 197 -26.27 -15.11 -22.17
CA CYS A 197 -26.29 -15.13 -23.65
C CYS A 197 -26.64 -16.50 -24.27
N LYS A 198 -26.52 -17.60 -23.52
CA LYS A 198 -26.87 -18.95 -24.00
C LYS A 198 -28.34 -19.31 -23.76
N ASN A 199 -29.01 -18.63 -22.83
CA ASN A 199 -30.37 -18.91 -22.42
C ASN A 199 -31.40 -17.95 -23.06
N GLN A 200 -30.95 -17.05 -23.95
CA GLN A 200 -31.76 -16.26 -24.88
C GLN A 200 -31.73 -16.89 -26.27
#